data_AF-A0A0W0HFU2-F1
#
_entry.id   AF-A0A0W0HFU2-F1
#
_cell.length_a   1.000
_cell.length_b   1.000
_cell.length_c   1.000
_cell.angle_alpha   90.00
_cell.angle_beta   90.00
_cell.angle_gamma   90.00
#
_symmetry.space_group_name_H-M   'P 1'
#
loop_
_entity.id
_entity.type
_entity.pdbx_description
1 polymer ?
#
loop_
_entity_poly.entity_id
_entity_poly.type
_entity_poly.pdbx_seq_one_letter_code
_entity_poly.pdbx_strand_id
1 'polypeptide(L)'
;MKSVFIRETGIHPWEQLQPIHDKSYITVTLLNQEYIDVWKTWCEFASILTLRWPKIVQWHTKLLPFHSKSQEYISQKTFYKNSKPGDILRKNESTKIYSQIINLDFDSLRTPPNSMISHRTSIIIMQNNNDNNLDPLWHKLSNLAEISKTDDFKIILTNEESITFSFYEAETYGVAQLICHSKHLPYLNESINKINLEEIHKKDIYAYIHR
;
A
#
# COMPACT_ATOMS: atom_id res chain seq x y z
N MET A 1 20.25 -10.87 0.60
CA MET A 1 19.98 -11.70 -0.61
C MET A 1 19.19 -10.88 -1.63
N LYS A 2 19.03 -11.30 -2.88
CA LYS A 2 18.10 -10.62 -3.79
C LYS A 2 16.66 -10.97 -3.39
N SER A 3 15.77 -9.98 -3.46
CA SER A 3 14.35 -10.17 -3.22
C SER A 3 13.75 -11.09 -4.27
N VAL A 4 12.78 -11.90 -3.87
CA VAL A 4 12.00 -12.78 -4.75
C VAL A 4 10.56 -12.28 -4.81
N PHE A 5 9.77 -12.80 -5.75
CA PHE A 5 8.34 -12.52 -5.77
C PHE A 5 7.49 -13.79 -5.83
N ILE A 6 6.26 -13.66 -5.33
CA ILE A 6 5.20 -14.67 -5.41
C ILE A 6 4.03 -14.02 -6.12
N ARG A 7 3.34 -14.78 -6.96
CA ARG A 7 2.12 -14.33 -7.66
C ARG A 7 0.95 -15.24 -7.31
N GLU A 8 -0.16 -14.62 -6.92
CA GLU A 8 -1.40 -15.31 -6.58
C GLU A 8 -2.59 -14.67 -7.30
N THR A 9 -3.49 -15.51 -7.85
CA THR A 9 -4.75 -15.04 -8.43
C THR A 9 -5.76 -14.76 -7.33
N GLY A 10 -6.28 -13.53 -7.29
CA GLY A 10 -7.14 -13.05 -6.22
C GLY A 10 -6.50 -11.99 -5.33
N ILE A 11 -7.16 -11.72 -4.21
CA ILE A 11 -6.72 -10.81 -3.14
C ILE A 11 -6.20 -11.70 -2.01
N HIS A 12 -4.88 -11.71 -1.80
CA HIS A 12 -4.20 -12.58 -0.83
C HIS A 12 -3.35 -11.76 0.16
N PRO A 13 -3.95 -10.93 1.04
CA PRO A 13 -3.16 -10.06 1.89
C PRO A 13 -2.29 -10.89 2.84
N TRP A 14 -1.01 -10.53 2.98
CA TRP A 14 -0.01 -11.39 3.64
C TRP A 14 -0.40 -11.81 5.06
N GLU A 15 -0.90 -10.86 5.85
CA GLU A 15 -1.30 -11.08 7.25
C GLU A 15 -2.78 -11.50 7.43
N GLN A 16 -3.58 -11.56 6.35
CA GLN A 16 -5.01 -11.87 6.46
C GLN A 16 -5.28 -13.36 6.25
N LEU A 17 -5.99 -13.97 7.19
CA LEU A 17 -6.30 -15.41 7.21
C LEU A 17 -7.23 -15.86 6.07
N GLN A 18 -8.00 -14.95 5.48
CA GLN A 18 -9.04 -15.26 4.50
C GLN A 18 -8.75 -14.61 3.14
N PRO A 19 -8.00 -15.30 2.26
CA PRO A 19 -7.83 -14.85 0.89
C PRO A 19 -9.14 -14.96 0.09
N ILE A 20 -9.27 -14.15 -0.96
CA ILE A 20 -10.34 -14.26 -1.95
C ILE A 20 -9.74 -14.65 -3.29
N HIS A 21 -10.22 -15.74 -3.89
CA HIS A 21 -9.75 -16.25 -5.19
C HIS A 21 -10.46 -15.64 -6.41
N ASP A 22 -10.83 -14.36 -6.34
CA ASP A 22 -11.50 -13.66 -7.43
C ASP A 22 -10.51 -13.39 -8.58
N LYS A 23 -10.77 -13.97 -9.76
CA LYS A 23 -9.90 -13.87 -10.94
C LYS A 23 -9.81 -12.45 -11.51
N SER A 24 -10.70 -11.55 -11.08
CA SER A 24 -10.64 -10.13 -11.41
C SER A 24 -9.44 -9.44 -10.75
N TYR A 25 -8.80 -10.07 -9.77
CA TYR A 25 -7.69 -9.49 -9.02
C TYR A 25 -6.42 -10.35 -9.10
N ILE A 26 -5.30 -9.71 -8.87
CA ILE A 26 -3.99 -10.35 -8.72
C ILE A 26 -3.29 -9.75 -7.50
N THR A 27 -2.58 -10.62 -6.78
CA THR A 27 -1.66 -10.25 -5.71
C THR A 27 -0.25 -10.61 -6.13
N VAL A 28 0.67 -9.66 -6.03
CA VAL A 28 2.12 -9.87 -6.20
C VAL A 28 2.80 -9.51 -4.89
N THR A 29 3.55 -10.45 -4.33
CA THR A 29 4.22 -10.29 -3.05
C THR A 29 5.72 -10.31 -3.26
N LEU A 30 6.41 -9.24 -2.90
CA LEU A 30 7.87 -9.17 -2.84
C LEU A 30 8.33 -9.62 -1.45
N LEU A 31 9.36 -10.44 -1.38
CA LEU A 31 9.86 -11.06 -0.15
C LEU A 31 11.39 -11.01 -0.10
N ASN A 32 11.93 -10.68 1.08
CA ASN A 32 13.35 -10.76 1.41
C ASN A 32 13.50 -11.00 2.92
N GLN A 33 14.64 -11.52 3.36
CA GLN A 33 14.97 -11.68 4.78
C GLN A 33 15.13 -10.34 5.50
N GLU A 34 15.51 -9.28 4.76
CA GLU A 34 15.60 -7.93 5.31
C GLU A 34 14.56 -7.01 4.66
N TYR A 35 13.80 -6.29 5.48
CA TYR A 35 12.80 -5.32 5.00
C TYR A 35 13.40 -4.22 4.13
N ILE A 36 14.62 -3.76 4.46
CA ILE A 36 15.30 -2.74 3.67
C ILE A 36 15.56 -3.19 2.23
N ASP A 37 15.80 -4.48 2.00
CA ASP A 37 16.05 -5.01 0.66
C ASP A 37 14.75 -5.18 -0.12
N VAL A 38 13.66 -5.57 0.54
CA VAL A 38 12.32 -5.49 -0.05
C VAL A 38 11.98 -4.05 -0.45
N TRP A 39 12.29 -3.09 0.42
CA TRP A 39 12.03 -1.68 0.16
C TRP A 39 12.77 -1.17 -1.08
N LYS A 40 14.07 -1.49 -1.20
CA LYS A 40 14.86 -1.15 -2.40
C LYS A 40 14.25 -1.75 -3.67
N THR A 41 13.89 -3.04 -3.62
CA THR A 41 13.23 -3.71 -4.74
C THR A 41 11.89 -3.08 -5.09
N TRP A 42 11.10 -2.72 -4.08
CA TRP A 42 9.84 -2.01 -4.30
C TRP A 42 10.08 -0.64 -4.92
N CYS A 43 11.09 0.13 -4.49
CA CYS A 43 11.45 1.41 -5.12
C CYS A 43 11.80 1.21 -6.60
N GLU A 44 12.68 0.26 -6.93
CA GLU A 44 13.02 -0.04 -8.32
C GLU A 44 11.77 -0.41 -9.13
N PHE A 45 10.91 -1.27 -8.59
CA PHE A 45 9.67 -1.67 -9.23
C PHE A 45 8.70 -0.50 -9.42
N ALA A 46 8.41 0.23 -8.36
CA ALA A 46 7.51 1.39 -8.35
C ALA A 46 7.99 2.49 -9.31
N SER A 47 9.31 2.70 -9.45
CA SER A 47 9.87 3.67 -10.39
C SER A 47 9.52 3.38 -11.85
N ILE A 48 9.30 2.10 -12.21
CA ILE A 48 8.81 1.72 -13.53
C ILE A 48 7.31 1.94 -13.60
N LEU A 49 6.59 1.57 -12.54
CA LEU A 49 5.13 1.67 -12.49
C LEU A 49 4.62 3.11 -12.53
N THR A 50 5.40 4.11 -12.09
CA THR A 50 5.04 5.53 -12.20
C THR A 50 4.84 5.99 -13.66
N LEU A 51 5.38 5.26 -14.65
CA LEU A 51 5.09 5.54 -16.07
C LEU A 51 3.61 5.36 -16.41
N ARG A 52 2.89 4.50 -15.67
CA ARG A 52 1.46 4.25 -15.84
C ARG A 52 0.62 4.76 -14.68
N TRP A 53 1.16 4.79 -13.47
CA TRP A 53 0.49 5.31 -12.27
C TRP A 53 1.35 6.40 -11.62
N PRO A 54 1.45 7.58 -12.25
CA PRO A 54 2.35 8.65 -11.82
C PRO A 54 2.02 9.22 -10.44
N LYS A 55 0.74 9.22 -10.06
CA LYS A 55 0.30 9.78 -8.78
C LYS A 55 0.41 8.73 -7.68
N ILE A 56 1.16 9.06 -6.63
CA ILE A 56 1.34 8.20 -5.46
C ILE A 56 0.73 8.89 -4.24
N VAL A 57 -0.15 8.18 -3.55
CA VAL A 57 -0.77 8.69 -2.32
C VAL A 57 -0.66 7.66 -1.22
N GLN A 58 -0.52 8.14 0.01
CA GLN A 58 -0.64 7.29 1.20
C GLN A 58 -1.96 7.60 1.88
N TRP A 59 -2.79 6.58 2.05
CA TRP A 59 -3.88 6.64 3.02
C TRP A 59 -3.38 6.07 4.35
N HIS A 60 -3.65 6.79 5.43
CA HIS A 60 -3.36 6.34 6.78
C HIS A 60 -4.52 6.66 7.71
N THR A 61 -4.83 5.80 8.66
CA THR A 61 -5.90 6.01 9.63
C THR A 61 -5.44 5.73 11.06
N LYS A 62 -6.06 6.43 12.02
CA LYS A 62 -5.89 6.13 13.44
C LYS A 62 -6.91 5.10 13.88
N LEU A 63 -6.48 4.09 14.62
CA LEU A 63 -7.38 3.07 15.16
C LEU A 63 -8.32 3.59 16.25
N LEU A 64 -7.94 4.70 16.91
CA LEU A 64 -8.67 5.26 18.04
C LEU A 64 -8.94 6.75 17.85
N PRO A 65 -10.08 7.25 18.33
CA PRO A 65 -10.36 8.69 18.37
C PRO A 65 -9.43 9.39 19.37
N PHE A 66 -9.29 10.71 19.24
CA PHE A 66 -8.57 11.51 20.22
C PHE A 66 -9.31 11.52 21.57
N HIS A 67 -8.56 11.44 22.67
CA HIS A 67 -9.11 11.48 24.01
C HIS A 67 -9.43 12.91 24.49
N SER A 68 -8.87 13.94 23.84
CA SER A 68 -9.13 15.34 24.18
C SER A 68 -9.08 16.26 22.97
N LYS A 69 -9.75 17.42 23.09
CA LYS A 69 -9.71 18.49 22.08
C LYS A 69 -8.31 19.06 21.89
N SER A 70 -7.50 19.12 22.95
CA SER A 70 -6.11 19.57 22.86
C SER A 70 -5.25 18.62 22.04
N GLN A 71 -5.40 17.31 22.21
CA GLN A 71 -4.70 16.30 21.39
C GLN A 71 -5.13 16.39 19.92
N GLU A 72 -6.44 16.51 19.67
CA GLU A 72 -7.01 16.69 18.33
C GLU A 72 -6.41 17.92 17.65
N TYR A 73 -6.42 19.06 18.34
CA TYR A 73 -5.88 20.33 17.84
C TYR A 73 -4.37 20.26 17.57
N ILE A 74 -3.57 19.72 18.49
CA ILE A 74 -2.12 19.58 18.30
C ILE A 74 -1.83 18.67 17.09
N SER A 75 -2.56 17.56 16.94
CA SER A 75 -2.36 16.66 15.81
C SER A 75 -2.70 17.32 14.48
N GLN A 76 -3.79 18.08 14.39
CA GLN A 76 -4.13 18.83 13.18
C GLN A 76 -3.08 19.89 12.86
N LYS A 77 -2.67 20.67 13.87
CA LYS A 77 -1.64 21.71 13.71
C LYS A 77 -0.32 21.13 13.21
N THR A 78 0.12 20.00 13.79
CA THR A 78 1.34 19.30 13.37
C THR A 78 1.23 18.78 11.95
N PHE A 79 0.07 18.21 11.57
CA PHE A 79 -0.17 17.76 10.21
C PHE A 79 -0.08 18.92 9.22
N TYR A 80 -0.86 19.98 9.41
CA TYR A 80 -0.91 21.11 8.46
C TYR A 80 0.40 21.88 8.35
N LYS A 81 1.25 21.84 9.38
CA LYS A 81 2.60 22.41 9.33
C LYS A 81 3.53 21.64 8.36
N ASN A 82 3.32 20.34 8.22
CA ASN A 82 4.21 19.44 7.47
C ASN A 82 3.58 18.92 6.17
N SER A 83 2.30 19.17 5.93
CA SER A 83 1.54 18.69 4.77
C SER A 83 1.72 19.59 3.55
N LYS A 84 1.54 19.02 2.36
CA LYS A 84 1.49 19.76 1.10
C LYS A 84 0.06 20.27 0.83
N PRO A 85 -0.09 21.32 0.00
CA PRO A 85 -1.42 21.72 -0.49
C PRO A 85 -2.13 20.53 -1.15
N GLY A 86 -3.41 20.33 -0.80
CA GLY A 86 -4.22 19.23 -1.30
C GLY A 86 -4.23 17.98 -0.42
N ASP A 87 -3.28 17.84 0.52
CA ASP A 87 -3.31 16.76 1.50
C ASP A 87 -4.52 16.89 2.44
N ILE A 88 -5.10 15.74 2.79
CA ILE A 88 -6.33 15.65 3.58
C ILE A 88 -5.98 15.06 4.95
N LEU A 89 -6.42 15.73 6.02
CA LEU A 89 -6.61 15.14 7.34
C LEU A 89 -8.03 15.47 7.78
N ARG A 90 -8.88 14.44 7.90
CA ARG A 90 -10.28 14.63 8.25
C ARG A 90 -10.76 13.55 9.21
N LYS A 91 -11.76 13.91 10.01
CA LYS A 91 -12.47 12.98 10.87
C LYS A 91 -13.50 12.23 10.05
N ASN A 92 -13.47 10.91 10.11
CA ASN A 92 -14.49 10.05 9.53
C ASN A 92 -15.80 10.22 10.32
N GLU A 93 -16.90 10.48 9.62
CA GLU A 93 -18.21 10.71 10.25
C GLU A 93 -18.79 9.46 10.90
N SER A 94 -18.54 8.29 10.32
CA SER A 94 -19.05 6.99 10.79
C SER A 94 -18.23 6.46 11.97
N THR A 95 -16.91 6.39 11.83
CA THR A 95 -16.02 5.77 12.84
C THR A 95 -15.55 6.75 13.91
N LYS A 96 -15.71 8.07 13.68
CA LYS A 96 -15.20 9.16 14.53
C LYS A 96 -13.67 9.17 14.71
N ILE A 97 -12.93 8.37 13.94
CA ILE A 97 -11.46 8.40 13.94
C ILE A 97 -10.95 9.37 12.87
N TYR A 98 -9.68 9.75 12.95
CA TYR A 98 -9.05 10.56 11.91
C TYR A 98 -8.35 9.67 10.90
N SER A 99 -8.55 10.01 9.63
CA SER A 99 -7.78 9.45 8.52
C SER A 99 -7.13 10.60 7.74
N GLN A 100 -6.00 10.29 7.13
CA GLN A 100 -5.26 11.20 6.28
C GLN A 100 -5.00 10.56 4.92
N ILE A 101 -4.96 11.41 3.89
CA ILE A 101 -4.52 11.06 2.55
C ILE A 101 -3.48 12.11 2.17
N ILE A 102 -2.25 11.69 1.94
CA ILE A 102 -1.14 12.59 1.59
C ILE A 102 -0.59 12.22 0.22
N ASN A 103 -0.23 13.22 -0.57
CA ASN A 103 0.49 13.02 -1.82
C ASN A 103 1.96 12.77 -1.52
N LEU A 104 2.47 11.65 -2.03
CA LEU A 104 3.86 11.28 -1.90
C LEU A 104 4.63 11.69 -3.15
N ASP A 105 5.82 12.22 -2.93
CA ASP A 105 6.79 12.38 -4.01
C ASP A 105 7.61 11.10 -4.08
N PHE A 106 7.69 10.46 -5.24
CA PHE A 106 8.42 9.21 -5.39
C PHE A 106 9.90 9.37 -4.99
N ASP A 107 10.52 10.51 -5.29
CA ASP A 107 11.91 10.78 -4.91
C ASP A 107 12.12 10.86 -3.39
N SER A 108 11.05 11.16 -2.63
CA SER A 108 11.09 11.19 -1.17
C SER A 108 11.01 9.79 -0.53
N LEU A 109 10.72 8.74 -1.31
CA LEU A 109 10.52 7.37 -0.83
C LEU A 109 11.79 6.51 -0.89
N ARG A 110 12.96 7.10 -1.14
CA ARG A 110 14.24 6.37 -1.19
C ARG A 110 14.61 5.68 0.13
N THR A 111 14.09 6.16 1.26
CA THR A 111 14.25 5.54 2.58
C THR A 111 12.88 5.10 3.10
N PRO A 112 12.74 3.88 3.67
CA PRO A 112 11.47 3.42 4.20
C PRO A 112 11.03 4.30 5.37
N PRO A 113 9.85 4.95 5.30
CA PRO A 113 9.32 5.62 6.46
C PRO A 113 8.66 4.58 7.38
N ASN A 114 8.97 4.64 8.68
CA ASN A 114 8.38 3.76 9.70
C ASN A 114 6.84 3.74 9.67
N SER A 115 6.20 4.80 9.15
CA SER A 115 4.75 4.91 8.99
C SER A 115 4.13 3.96 7.95
N MET A 116 4.94 3.29 7.12
CA MET A 116 4.44 2.41 6.04
C MET A 116 4.32 0.95 6.44
N ILE A 117 4.89 0.54 7.56
CA ILE A 117 4.95 -0.86 8.03
C ILE A 117 3.60 -1.30 8.68
N SER A 118 2.68 -0.36 8.91
CA SER A 118 1.38 -0.65 9.54
C SER A 118 0.29 -0.93 8.49
N HIS A 119 0.29 -2.14 7.94
CA HIS A 119 -0.58 -2.57 6.82
C HIS A 119 -2.10 -2.38 7.02
N ARG A 120 -2.62 -2.50 8.25
CA ARG A 120 -4.06 -2.29 8.50
C ARG A 120 -4.44 -0.83 8.48
N THR A 121 -3.50 0.04 8.83
CA THR A 121 -3.76 1.46 9.02
C THR A 121 -3.08 2.32 7.98
N SER A 122 -2.38 1.73 7.00
CA SER A 122 -1.51 2.44 6.07
C SER A 122 -1.46 1.65 4.77
N ILE A 123 -1.81 2.30 3.67
CA ILE A 123 -1.71 1.73 2.33
C ILE A 123 -1.25 2.79 1.35
N ILE A 124 -0.39 2.39 0.43
CA ILE A 124 0.02 3.22 -0.70
C ILE A 124 -0.88 2.90 -1.87
N ILE A 125 -1.33 3.93 -2.57
CA ILE A 125 -2.20 3.82 -3.73
C ILE A 125 -1.52 4.58 -4.86
N MET A 126 -1.22 3.90 -5.96
CA MET A 126 -0.76 4.56 -7.18
C MET A 126 -1.94 4.66 -8.16
N GLN A 127 -2.18 5.85 -8.70
CA GLN A 127 -3.34 6.16 -9.56
C GLN A 127 -2.90 6.59 -10.96
N ASN A 128 -3.65 6.18 -11.97
CA ASN A 128 -3.44 6.54 -13.39
C ASN A 128 -4.00 7.95 -13.71
N ASN A 129 -4.22 8.79 -12.70
CA ASN A 129 -4.73 10.14 -12.86
C ASN A 129 -3.79 11.12 -12.19
N ASN A 130 -3.48 12.23 -12.89
CA ASN A 130 -2.66 13.32 -12.41
C ASN A 130 -3.45 14.41 -11.67
N ASP A 131 -4.78 14.28 -11.54
CA ASP A 131 -5.59 15.20 -10.76
C ASP A 131 -5.16 15.15 -9.29
N ASN A 132 -4.76 16.30 -8.74
CA ASN A 132 -4.38 16.45 -7.33
C ASN A 132 -5.59 16.40 -6.39
N ASN A 133 -6.82 16.39 -6.91
CA ASN A 133 -8.01 16.23 -6.11
C ASN A 133 -8.04 14.87 -5.40
N LEU A 134 -7.99 14.91 -4.07
CA LEU A 134 -8.06 13.73 -3.21
C LEU A 134 -9.48 13.48 -2.66
N ASP A 135 -10.44 14.38 -2.89
CA ASP A 135 -11.81 14.21 -2.37
C ASP A 135 -12.51 12.94 -2.87
N PRO A 136 -12.43 12.53 -4.15
CA PRO A 136 -13.02 11.28 -4.60
C PRO A 136 -12.44 10.06 -3.89
N LEU A 137 -11.14 10.07 -3.62
CA LEU A 137 -10.48 9.00 -2.88
C LEU A 137 -10.89 9.05 -1.39
N TRP A 138 -10.95 10.25 -0.80
CA TRP A 138 -11.46 10.45 0.55
C TRP A 138 -12.85 9.84 0.71
N HIS A 139 -13.81 10.16 -0.16
CA HIS A 139 -15.17 9.62 -0.06
C HIS A 139 -15.25 8.10 -0.13
N LYS A 140 -14.35 7.44 -0.86
CA LYS A 140 -14.27 5.97 -0.90
C LYS A 140 -13.74 5.41 0.42
N LEU A 141 -12.72 6.03 0.99
CA LEU A 141 -12.00 5.51 2.16
C LEU A 141 -12.53 6.04 3.49
N SER A 142 -13.37 7.07 3.48
CA SER A 142 -13.91 7.74 4.66
C SER A 142 -14.92 6.91 5.43
N ASN A 143 -15.14 5.65 5.08
CA ASN A 143 -15.94 4.70 5.85
C ASN A 143 -15.08 3.57 6.43
N LEU A 144 -13.81 3.49 6.05
CA LEU A 144 -12.89 2.46 6.53
C LEU A 144 -12.25 2.90 7.85
N ALA A 145 -12.35 2.02 8.85
CA ALA A 145 -11.64 2.16 10.11
C ALA A 145 -10.19 1.66 10.03
N GLU A 146 -9.98 0.65 9.19
CA GLU A 146 -8.73 -0.02 8.86
C GLU A 146 -8.97 -0.91 7.63
N ILE A 147 -7.90 -1.41 7.01
CA ILE A 147 -7.93 -2.47 5.99
C ILE A 147 -7.91 -3.82 6.72
N SER A 148 -9.10 -4.28 7.10
CA SER A 148 -9.28 -5.50 7.90
C SER A 148 -9.69 -6.71 7.07
N LYS A 149 -10.33 -6.47 5.92
CA LYS A 149 -10.91 -7.50 5.06
C LYS A 149 -10.45 -7.33 3.62
N THR A 150 -10.49 -8.41 2.89
CA THR A 150 -10.22 -8.45 1.44
C THR A 150 -11.16 -7.57 0.63
N ASP A 151 -12.42 -7.40 1.06
CA ASP A 151 -13.37 -6.48 0.42
C ASP A 151 -12.97 -5.00 0.55
N ASP A 152 -12.19 -4.62 1.57
CA ASP A 152 -11.69 -3.25 1.73
C ASP A 152 -10.77 -2.87 0.56
N PHE A 153 -9.99 -3.83 0.04
CA PHE A 153 -9.18 -3.63 -1.17
C PHE A 153 -10.04 -3.42 -2.42
N LYS A 154 -11.20 -4.08 -2.52
CA LYS A 154 -12.11 -3.89 -3.67
C LYS A 154 -12.67 -2.46 -3.71
N ILE A 155 -12.91 -1.84 -2.56
CA ILE A 155 -13.33 -0.43 -2.45
C ILE A 155 -12.25 0.50 -3.02
N ILE A 156 -10.98 0.23 -2.72
CA ILE A 156 -9.86 1.02 -3.25
C ILE A 156 -9.71 0.81 -4.76
N LEU A 157 -9.84 -0.44 -5.21
CA LEU A 157 -9.56 -0.88 -6.58
C LEU A 157 -10.78 -0.83 -7.51
N THR A 158 -11.92 -0.27 -7.09
CA THR A 158 -13.20 -0.36 -7.82
C THR A 158 -13.14 0.22 -9.23
N ASN A 159 -12.33 1.25 -9.47
CA ASN A 159 -12.22 1.86 -10.81
C ASN A 159 -11.20 1.18 -11.71
N GLU A 160 -10.51 0.14 -11.24
CA GLU A 160 -9.49 -0.59 -11.99
C GLU A 160 -8.40 0.33 -12.60
N GLU A 161 -8.19 1.51 -12.04
CA GLU A 161 -7.18 2.48 -12.49
C GLU A 161 -6.10 2.68 -11.44
N SER A 162 -6.22 1.99 -10.31
CA SER A 162 -5.33 2.10 -9.18
C SER A 162 -4.68 0.76 -8.90
N ILE A 163 -3.48 0.82 -8.35
CA ILE A 163 -2.80 -0.32 -7.72
C ILE A 163 -2.49 0.06 -6.28
N THR A 164 -2.48 -0.95 -5.40
CA THR A 164 -2.21 -0.72 -3.98
C THR A 164 -0.93 -1.42 -3.55
N PHE A 165 -0.21 -0.82 -2.61
CA PHE A 165 0.92 -1.44 -1.93
C PHE A 165 0.76 -1.41 -0.41
N SER A 166 1.05 -2.52 0.23
CA SER A 166 1.14 -2.67 1.69
C SER A 166 2.50 -3.24 2.07
N PHE A 167 3.04 -2.84 3.21
CA PHE A 167 4.36 -3.25 3.68
C PHE A 167 4.28 -3.92 5.03
N TYR A 168 5.15 -4.89 5.24
CA TYR A 168 5.22 -5.70 6.46
C TYR A 168 6.68 -5.96 6.80
N GLU A 169 7.01 -5.83 8.07
CA GLU A 169 8.30 -6.21 8.63
C GLU A 169 8.02 -7.22 9.74
N ALA A 170 8.44 -8.46 9.51
CA ALA A 170 8.48 -9.50 10.50
C ALA A 170 9.91 -9.62 11.06
N GLU A 171 10.08 -10.33 12.17
CA GLU A 171 11.39 -10.52 12.79
C GLU A 171 12.41 -11.19 11.85
N THR A 172 11.95 -12.02 10.92
CA THR A 172 12.78 -12.86 10.06
C THR A 172 12.73 -12.49 8.58
N TYR A 173 11.84 -11.59 8.17
CA TYR A 173 11.66 -11.21 6.76
C TYR A 173 10.86 -9.90 6.62
N GLY A 174 11.05 -9.24 5.48
CA GLY A 174 10.19 -8.14 5.04
C GLY A 174 9.31 -8.55 3.86
N VAL A 175 8.18 -7.86 3.71
CA VAL A 175 7.23 -8.06 2.61
C VAL A 175 6.74 -6.72 2.07
N ALA A 176 6.62 -6.63 0.75
CA ALA A 176 5.88 -5.57 0.07
C ALA A 176 4.88 -6.22 -0.87
N GLN A 177 3.62 -5.89 -0.71
CA GLN A 177 2.53 -6.57 -1.39
C GLN A 177 1.77 -5.61 -2.28
N LEU A 178 1.72 -5.93 -3.56
CA LEU A 178 0.93 -5.26 -4.58
C LEU A 178 -0.39 -5.99 -4.79
N ILE A 179 -1.51 -5.28 -4.71
CA ILE A 179 -2.83 -5.82 -5.09
C ILE A 179 -3.48 -4.90 -6.12
N CYS A 180 -3.97 -5.47 -7.22
CA CYS A 180 -4.65 -4.74 -8.27
C CYS A 180 -5.58 -5.61 -9.13
N HIS A 181 -6.27 -4.98 -10.08
CA HIS A 181 -7.08 -5.69 -11.07
C HIS A 181 -6.20 -6.49 -12.05
N SER A 182 -6.60 -7.72 -12.38
CA SER A 182 -5.83 -8.67 -13.20
C SER A 182 -5.57 -8.17 -14.62
N LYS A 183 -6.37 -7.22 -15.12
CA LYS A 183 -6.13 -6.53 -16.41
C LYS A 183 -4.75 -5.85 -16.50
N HIS A 184 -4.13 -5.55 -15.36
CA HIS A 184 -2.81 -4.92 -15.30
C HIS A 184 -1.65 -5.92 -15.35
N LEU A 185 -1.94 -7.22 -15.25
CA LEU A 185 -0.94 -8.30 -15.21
C LEU A 185 0.07 -8.25 -16.37
N PRO A 186 -0.29 -7.99 -17.64
CA PRO A 186 0.69 -7.90 -18.71
C PRO A 186 1.78 -6.84 -18.46
N TYR A 187 1.38 -5.66 -17.97
CA TYR A 187 2.30 -4.58 -17.66
C TYR A 187 3.12 -4.85 -16.40
N LEU A 188 2.52 -5.49 -15.38
CA LEU A 188 3.25 -5.93 -14.20
C LEU A 188 4.33 -6.95 -14.56
N ASN A 189 4.02 -7.92 -15.45
CA ASN A 189 4.99 -8.92 -15.88
C ASN A 189 6.17 -8.29 -16.63
N GLU A 190 5.88 -7.36 -17.55
CA GLU A 190 6.94 -6.60 -18.24
C GLU A 190 7.82 -5.85 -17.25
N SER A 191 7.22 -5.21 -16.25
CA SER A 191 7.92 -4.42 -15.24
C SER A 191 8.76 -5.29 -14.31
N ILE A 192 8.25 -6.44 -13.86
CA ILE A 192 8.97 -7.43 -13.05
C ILE A 192 10.17 -8.00 -13.83
N ASN A 193 9.99 -8.31 -15.10
CA ASN A 193 11.05 -8.82 -15.96
C ASN A 193 12.20 -7.80 -16.11
N LYS A 194 11.89 -6.49 -16.21
CA LYS A 194 12.90 -5.43 -16.31
C LYS A 194 13.83 -5.36 -15.08
N ILE A 195 13.34 -5.73 -13.91
CA ILE A 195 14.12 -5.74 -12.66
C ILE A 195 14.69 -7.12 -12.31
N ASN A 196 14.51 -8.12 -13.19
CA ASN A 196 15.06 -9.48 -13.06
C ASN A 196 14.74 -10.15 -11.71
N LEU A 197 13.50 -10.02 -11.22
CA LEU A 197 13.08 -10.73 -10.01
C LEU A 197 12.77 -12.20 -10.30
N GLU A 198 13.21 -13.07 -9.40
CA GLU A 198 12.91 -14.50 -9.44
C GLU A 198 11.52 -14.78 -8.84
N GLU A 199 10.71 -15.54 -9.57
CA GLU A 199 9.44 -16.05 -9.07
C GLU A 199 9.68 -17.31 -8.23
N ILE A 200 9.14 -17.35 -7.02
CA ILE A 200 9.10 -18.56 -6.20
C ILE A 200 7.67 -19.02 -5.96
N HIS A 201 7.47 -20.31 -5.70
CA HIS A 201 6.16 -20.82 -5.33
C HIS A 201 5.91 -20.65 -3.82
N LYS A 202 4.63 -20.62 -3.46
CA LYS A 202 4.19 -20.50 -2.06
C LYS A 202 4.81 -21.55 -1.12
N LYS A 203 5.00 -22.78 -1.63
CA LYS A 203 5.64 -23.88 -0.89
C LYS A 203 7.12 -23.62 -0.55
N ASP A 204 7.79 -22.75 -1.29
CA ASP A 204 9.23 -22.49 -1.17
C ASP A 204 9.52 -21.28 -0.25
N ILE A 205 8.48 -20.56 0.19
CA ILE A 205 8.58 -19.38 1.07
C ILE A 205 9.35 -19.70 2.36
N TYR A 206 8.97 -20.78 3.04
CA TYR A 206 9.61 -21.15 4.31
C TYR A 206 11.11 -21.39 4.12
N ALA A 207 11.48 -22.14 3.08
CA ALA A 207 12.87 -22.42 2.77
C ALA A 207 13.65 -21.16 2.38
N TYR A 208 13.02 -20.20 1.70
CA TYR A 208 13.65 -18.93 1.36
C TYR A 208 13.92 -18.06 2.60
N ILE A 209 12.95 -17.94 3.50
CA ILE A 209 13.08 -17.12 4.72
C ILE A 209 14.17 -17.66 5.65
N HIS A 210 14.35 -18.98 5.73
CA HIS A 210 15.26 -19.64 6.69
C HIS A 210 16.59 -20.11 6.10
N ARG A 211 16.98 -19.60 4.92
CA ARG A 211 18.29 -19.87 4.30
C ARG A 211 19.38 -18.97 4.86
#